data_AF-A0A023NBB4-F1
#
_entry.id   AF-A0A023NBB4-F1
#
_cell.length_a   1.000
_cell.length_b   1.000
_cell.length_c   1.000
_cell.angle_alpha   90.00
_cell.angle_beta   90.00
_cell.angle_gamma   90.00
#
_symmetry.space_group_name_H-M   'P 1'
#
loop_
_entity.id
_entity.type
_entity.pdbx_description
1 polymer ?
#
loop_
_entity_poly.entity_id
_entity_poly.type
_entity_poly.pdbx_seq_one_letter_code
_entity_poly.pdbx_strand_id
1 'polypeptide(L)'
;CKPSCAWPGKAQLKQGPSKTCDINDKPLSDGGNTPSGCNGGGSYACSTEQPWAVDDNLSYGFAAVKLAGKQESDWCCACYELTFTDGPVKGKKFVVQATNTGGDLGANHFDLMI
;
A
#
# COMPACT_ATOMS: atom_id res chain seq x y z
N CYS A 1 8.59 -3.23 6.38
CA CYS A 1 7.80 -4.36 6.92
C CYS A 1 7.05 -5.05 5.81
N LYS A 2 6.49 -6.25 6.03
CA LYS A 2 5.43 -6.79 5.17
C LYS A 2 4.17 -5.93 5.29
N PRO A 3 3.58 -5.41 4.20
CA PRO A 3 2.39 -4.57 4.24
C PRO A 3 1.15 -5.40 4.62
N SER A 4 0.17 -4.79 5.28
CA SER A 4 -0.93 -5.52 5.92
C SER A 4 -1.87 -6.22 4.92
N CYS A 5 -2.07 -5.68 3.71
CA CYS A 5 -2.85 -6.34 2.66
C CYS A 5 -2.14 -7.53 2.01
N ALA A 6 -0.87 -7.78 2.36
CA ALA A 6 -0.14 -8.98 1.93
C ALA A 6 -0.45 -10.23 2.77
N TRP A 7 -1.28 -10.11 3.81
CA TRP A 7 -1.76 -11.26 4.58
C TRP A 7 -2.98 -11.90 3.90
N PRO A 8 -3.06 -13.25 3.84
CA PRO A 8 -4.25 -13.93 3.36
C PRO A 8 -5.51 -13.53 4.13
N GLY A 9 -6.65 -13.47 3.44
CA GLY A 9 -7.96 -13.27 4.07
C GLY A 9 -8.29 -11.84 4.51
N LYS A 10 -7.44 -10.87 4.19
CA LYS A 10 -7.70 -9.45 4.54
C LYS A 10 -8.82 -8.80 3.74
N ALA A 11 -8.99 -9.20 2.48
CA ALA A 11 -10.05 -8.76 1.59
C ALA A 11 -10.41 -9.88 0.60
N GLN A 12 -11.57 -9.77 -0.05
CA GLN A 12 -11.91 -10.62 -1.19
C GLN A 12 -11.26 -10.05 -2.45
N LEU A 13 -10.17 -10.69 -2.89
CA LEU A 13 -9.35 -10.22 -3.99
C LEU A 13 -9.45 -11.16 -5.19
N LYS A 14 -9.39 -10.59 -6.40
CA LYS A 14 -9.42 -11.38 -7.64
C LYS A 14 -8.19 -12.29 -7.77
N GLN A 15 -7.03 -11.84 -7.30
CA GLN A 15 -5.73 -12.50 -7.46
C GLN A 15 -4.87 -12.30 -6.22
N GLY A 16 -5.02 -13.17 -5.21
CA GLY A 16 -4.15 -13.22 -4.02
C GLY A 16 -4.06 -11.92 -3.21
N PRO A 17 -3.31 -11.92 -2.10
CA PRO A 17 -3.00 -10.71 -1.35
C PRO A 17 -1.92 -9.85 -2.06
N SER A 18 -1.64 -8.65 -1.54
CA SER A 18 -0.54 -7.81 -2.05
C SER A 18 0.77 -8.58 -2.09
N LYS A 19 1.55 -8.36 -3.16
CA LYS A 19 2.82 -9.02 -3.39
C LYS A 19 3.85 -8.56 -2.36
N THR A 20 4.74 -9.47 -1.95
CA THR A 20 5.87 -9.15 -1.07
C THR A 20 7.15 -9.70 -1.64
N CYS A 21 8.27 -9.23 -1.11
CA CYS A 21 9.60 -9.61 -1.57
C CYS A 21 10.46 -10.12 -0.40
N ASP A 22 11.46 -10.93 -0.71
CA ASP A 22 12.52 -11.30 0.23
C ASP A 22 13.50 -10.14 0.47
N ILE A 23 14.53 -10.37 1.29
CA ILE A 23 15.55 -9.36 1.62
C ILE A 23 16.36 -8.89 0.40
N ASN A 24 16.36 -9.66 -0.68
CA ASN A 24 17.05 -9.35 -1.94
C ASN A 24 16.09 -8.80 -2.99
N ASP A 25 14.92 -8.31 -2.56
CA ASP A 25 13.87 -7.76 -3.42
C ASP A 25 13.31 -8.75 -4.45
N LYS A 26 13.38 -10.06 -4.15
CA LYS A 26 12.80 -11.09 -5.00
C LYS A 26 11.35 -11.36 -4.60
N PRO A 27 10.40 -11.31 -5.55
CA PRO A 27 9.02 -11.72 -5.34
C PRO A 27 8.85 -13.04 -4.60
N LEU A 28 8.08 -13.02 -3.51
CA LEU A 28 7.60 -14.22 -2.84
C LEU A 28 6.29 -14.67 -3.50
N SER A 29 6.24 -15.94 -3.89
CA SER A 29 5.05 -16.59 -4.50
C SER A 29 4.48 -17.65 -3.56
N ASP A 30 4.30 -17.29 -2.29
CA ASP A 30 3.88 -18.20 -1.22
C ASP A 30 2.46 -17.90 -0.72
N GLY A 31 1.71 -17.07 -1.45
CA GLY A 31 0.36 -16.63 -1.07
C GLY A 31 0.30 -15.74 0.16
N GLY A 32 1.42 -15.15 0.60
CA GLY A 32 1.47 -14.30 1.80
C GLY A 32 1.68 -15.08 3.09
N ASN A 33 2.25 -16.30 3.04
CA ASN A 33 2.49 -17.12 4.23
C ASN A 33 3.75 -16.72 5.01
N THR A 34 4.77 -16.18 4.35
CA THR A 34 6.03 -15.79 5.00
C THR A 34 5.78 -14.65 5.99
N PRO A 35 6.26 -14.78 7.25
CA PRO A 35 6.12 -13.74 8.26
C PRO A 35 6.87 -12.45 7.89
N SER A 36 6.39 -11.33 8.42
CA SER A 36 7.00 -10.01 8.22
C SER A 36 8.43 -9.96 8.76
N GLY A 37 9.36 -9.37 8.01
CA GLY A 37 10.71 -9.05 8.47
C GLY A 37 10.75 -8.15 9.70
N CYS A 38 9.73 -7.31 9.91
CA CYS A 38 9.63 -6.50 11.14
C CYS A 38 9.30 -7.33 12.39
N ASN A 39 8.90 -8.59 12.23
CA ASN A 39 8.66 -9.55 13.31
C ASN A 39 9.65 -10.73 13.22
N GLY A 40 10.83 -10.53 12.62
CA GLY A 40 11.86 -11.56 12.48
C GLY A 40 11.63 -12.58 11.34
N GLY A 41 10.67 -12.34 10.45
CA GLY A 41 10.42 -13.16 9.26
C GLY A 41 11.25 -12.76 8.03
N GLY A 42 10.88 -13.30 6.87
CA GLY A 42 11.59 -13.10 5.60
C GLY A 42 10.83 -12.28 4.53
N SER A 43 9.68 -11.69 4.87
CA SER A 43 8.84 -10.94 3.92
C SER A 43 8.89 -9.43 4.18
N TYR A 44 9.13 -8.66 3.12
CA TYR A 44 9.29 -7.22 3.09
C TYR A 44 8.39 -6.61 2.00
N ALA A 45 8.16 -5.30 2.05
CA ALA A 45 7.59 -4.58 0.93
C ALA A 45 8.57 -4.61 -0.25
N CYS A 46 8.05 -4.73 -1.47
CA CYS A 46 8.88 -4.77 -2.68
C CYS A 46 9.32 -3.36 -3.09
N SER A 47 10.52 -3.20 -3.66
CA SER A 47 10.97 -1.90 -4.20
C SER A 47 10.09 -1.42 -5.36
N THR A 48 9.40 -2.34 -6.05
CA THR A 48 8.40 -2.01 -7.08
C THR A 48 7.18 -1.27 -6.54
N GLU A 49 7.01 -1.19 -5.21
CA GLU A 49 5.98 -0.36 -4.57
C GLU A 49 6.43 1.10 -4.34
N GLN A 50 7.53 1.52 -4.96
CA GLN A 50 7.94 2.93 -5.01
C GLN A 50 7.03 3.75 -5.95
N PRO A 51 6.80 5.04 -5.65
CA PRO A 51 5.98 5.90 -6.48
C PRO A 51 6.74 6.38 -7.73
N TRP A 52 6.01 6.68 -8.79
CA TRP A 52 6.58 7.24 -10.01
C TRP A 52 5.69 8.33 -10.62
N ALA A 53 6.33 9.28 -11.28
CA ALA A 53 5.64 10.30 -12.05
C ALA A 53 5.24 9.74 -13.42
N VAL A 54 3.98 9.97 -13.79
CA VAL A 54 3.48 9.73 -15.15
C VAL A 54 3.77 10.96 -16.01
N ASP A 55 3.48 12.14 -15.46
CA ASP A 55 3.83 13.44 -16.01
C ASP A 55 3.97 14.47 -14.86
N ASP A 56 4.09 15.76 -15.19
CA ASP A 56 4.25 16.83 -14.21
C ASP A 56 3.04 16.98 -13.25
N ASN A 57 1.86 16.48 -13.61
CA ASN A 57 0.62 16.63 -12.85
C ASN A 57 0.08 15.32 -12.26
N LEU A 58 0.54 14.17 -12.73
CA LEU A 58 0.07 12.85 -12.30
C LEU A 58 1.21 11.95 -11.84
N SER A 59 1.04 11.31 -10.70
CA SER A 59 1.89 10.22 -10.21
C SER A 59 1.05 8.99 -9.87
N TYR A 60 1.70 7.82 -9.83
CA TYR A 60 1.14 6.55 -9.36
C TYR A 60 2.02 5.95 -8.28
N GLY A 61 1.40 5.24 -7.33
CA GLY A 61 2.12 4.70 -6.17
C GLY A 61 1.24 3.91 -5.22
N PHE A 62 1.66 3.84 -3.97
CA PHE A 62 1.09 2.97 -2.95
C PHE A 62 0.98 3.70 -1.62
N ALA A 63 0.06 3.27 -0.76
CA ALA A 63 -0.15 3.90 0.54
C ALA A 63 -0.62 2.91 1.61
N ALA A 64 -0.32 3.25 2.87
CA ALA A 64 -1.09 2.76 4.01
C ALA A 64 -2.32 3.66 4.19
N VAL A 65 -3.49 3.06 4.40
CA VAL A 65 -4.76 3.80 4.39
C VAL A 65 -5.58 3.52 5.64
N LYS A 66 -6.25 4.56 6.15
CA LYS A 66 -7.25 4.47 7.21
C LYS A 66 -8.47 5.33 6.85
N LEU A 67 -9.56 4.70 6.41
CA LEU A 67 -10.80 5.39 6.05
C LEU A 67 -11.83 5.33 7.18
N ALA A 68 -12.50 6.44 7.44
CA ALA A 68 -13.53 6.53 8.46
C ALA A 68 -14.72 5.61 8.13
N GLY A 69 -15.18 4.84 9.13
CA GLY A 69 -16.32 3.94 8.97
C GLY A 69 -16.07 2.74 8.05
N LYS A 70 -14.80 2.44 7.74
CA LYS A 70 -14.39 1.31 6.89
C LYS A 70 -13.43 0.39 7.65
N GLN A 71 -13.26 -0.81 7.11
CA GLN A 71 -12.37 -1.84 7.59
C GLN A 71 -11.31 -2.17 6.53
N GLU A 72 -10.30 -2.92 6.93
CA GLU A 72 -9.22 -3.35 6.03
C GLU A 72 -9.72 -4.10 4.80
N SER A 73 -10.81 -4.86 4.94
CA SER A 73 -11.48 -5.53 3.83
C SER A 73 -12.09 -4.59 2.79
N ASP A 74 -12.39 -3.35 3.16
CA ASP A 74 -12.97 -2.35 2.26
C ASP A 74 -11.92 -1.62 1.41
N TRP A 75 -10.69 -1.46 1.94
CA TRP A 75 -9.64 -0.70 1.25
C TRP A 75 -8.50 -1.55 0.71
N CYS A 76 -8.24 -2.76 1.23
CA CYS A 76 -7.10 -3.53 0.75
C CYS A 76 -7.17 -3.77 -0.77
N CYS A 77 -6.09 -3.36 -1.44
CA CYS A 77 -5.90 -3.37 -2.88
C CYS A 77 -6.83 -2.43 -3.68
N ALA A 78 -7.68 -1.64 -3.03
CA ALA A 78 -8.43 -0.57 -3.68
C ALA A 78 -7.51 0.56 -4.12
N CYS A 79 -7.89 1.26 -5.18
CA CYS A 79 -7.18 2.43 -5.68
C CYS A 79 -7.97 3.71 -5.44
N TYR A 80 -7.26 4.79 -5.14
CA TYR A 80 -7.83 6.11 -4.88
C TYR A 80 -7.07 7.16 -5.67
N GLU A 81 -7.77 8.05 -6.38
CA GLU A 81 -7.17 9.25 -6.95
C GLU A 81 -7.21 10.37 -5.91
N LEU A 82 -6.04 10.76 -5.43
CA LEU A 82 -5.88 11.91 -4.55
C LEU A 82 -5.65 13.17 -5.39
N THR A 83 -6.28 14.27 -5.02
CA THR A 83 -5.94 15.61 -5.51
C THR A 83 -5.44 16.44 -4.34
N PHE A 84 -4.19 16.88 -4.40
CA PHE A 84 -3.61 17.67 -3.31
C PHE A 84 -4.27 19.05 -3.23
N THR A 85 -4.65 19.48 -2.03
CA THR A 85 -5.39 20.75 -1.82
C THR A 85 -4.50 21.87 -1.26
N ASP A 86 -3.27 21.55 -0.85
CA ASP A 86 -2.32 22.48 -0.26
C ASP A 86 -0.86 22.07 -0.53
N GLY A 87 0.10 22.88 -0.09
CA GLY A 87 1.54 22.63 -0.23
C GLY A 87 2.07 22.84 -1.65
N PRO A 88 3.35 22.50 -1.89
CA PRO A 88 4.01 22.75 -3.19
C PRO A 88 3.46 21.92 -4.34
N VAL A 89 2.67 20.89 -4.06
CA VAL A 89 2.05 19.99 -5.05
C VAL A 89 0.54 20.20 -5.18
N LYS A 90 0.00 21.30 -4.65
CA LYS A 90 -1.42 21.64 -4.76
C LYS A 90 -1.92 21.54 -6.21
N GLY A 91 -3.05 20.87 -6.40
CA GLY A 91 -3.68 20.64 -7.70
C GLY A 91 -3.15 19.42 -8.46
N LYS A 92 -1.97 18.88 -8.10
CA LYS A 92 -1.46 17.64 -8.68
C LYS A 92 -2.27 16.43 -8.19
N LYS A 93 -2.23 15.37 -8.98
CA LYS A 93 -2.94 14.12 -8.74
C LYS A 93 -1.98 12.98 -8.41
N PHE A 94 -2.42 12.11 -7.51
CA PHE A 94 -1.68 10.90 -7.16
C PHE A 94 -2.65 9.74 -7.03
N VAL A 95 -2.58 8.76 -7.93
CA VAL A 95 -3.38 7.53 -7.78
C VAL A 95 -2.58 6.52 -7.00
N VAL A 96 -3.13 6.10 -5.87
CA VAL A 96 -2.47 5.16 -4.97
C VAL A 96 -3.28 3.88 -4.81
N GLN A 97 -2.61 2.74 -4.78
CA GLN A 97 -3.19 1.49 -4.29
C GLN A 97 -2.95 1.36 -2.78
N ALA A 98 -3.99 1.04 -2.02
CA ALA A 98 -3.86 0.75 -0.60
C ALA A 98 -3.29 -0.66 -0.40
N THR A 99 -2.05 -0.75 0.10
CA THR A 99 -1.36 -2.02 0.37
C THR A 99 -1.21 -2.29 1.87
N ASN A 100 -1.39 -1.27 2.70
CA ASN A 100 -1.23 -1.38 4.14
C ASN A 100 -2.34 -0.62 4.89
N THR A 101 -2.46 -0.89 6.19
CA THR A 101 -3.27 -0.11 7.11
C THR A 101 -2.36 0.70 8.02
N GLY A 102 -2.59 2.00 8.14
CA GLY A 102 -1.97 2.79 9.20
C GLY A 102 -2.87 2.84 10.43
N GLY A 103 -2.53 2.05 11.45
CA GLY A 103 -3.37 1.84 12.63
C GLY A 103 -3.43 3.03 13.60
N ASP A 104 -2.40 3.88 13.56
CA ASP A 104 -2.21 5.11 14.34
C ASP A 104 -2.69 6.37 13.61
N LEU A 105 -3.17 6.22 12.37
CA LEU A 105 -3.57 7.34 11.55
C LEU A 105 -4.97 7.86 11.92
N GLY A 106 -5.16 9.17 11.76
CA GLY A 106 -6.46 9.83 11.89
C GLY A 106 -7.49 9.38 10.83
N ALA A 107 -8.66 10.02 10.85
CA ALA A 107 -9.72 9.72 9.88
C ALA A 107 -9.31 10.11 8.45
N ASN A 108 -9.55 9.22 7.48
CA ASN A 108 -9.28 9.41 6.06
C ASN A 108 -7.82 9.77 5.75
N HIS A 109 -6.89 9.06 6.39
CA HIS A 109 -5.47 9.28 6.24
C HIS A 109 -4.87 8.34 5.20
N PHE A 110 -3.99 8.89 4.35
CA PHE A 110 -3.15 8.18 3.41
C PHE A 110 -1.68 8.44 3.75
N ASP A 111 -0.99 7.43 4.27
CA ASP A 111 0.46 7.46 4.51
C ASP A 111 1.15 6.91 3.27
N LEU A 112 1.78 7.81 2.51
CA LEU A 112 2.29 7.55 1.17
C LEU A 112 3.63 6.80 1.27
N MET A 113 3.73 5.67 0.57
CA MET A 113 4.98 4.92 0.48
C MET A 113 5.93 5.64 -0.48
N ILE A 114 7.08 6.08 0.02
CA ILE A 114 8.11 6.85 -0.72
C ILE A 114 9.48 6.28 -0.39
#